data_AF-A0AAU7RJ05-F1
#
_entry.id   AF-A0AAU7RJ05-F1
#
_cell.length_a   1.000
_cell.length_b   1.000
_cell.length_c   1.000
_cell.angle_alpha   90.00
_cell.angle_beta   90.00
_cell.angle_gamma   90.00
#
_symmetry.space_group_name_H-M   'P 1'
#
loop_
_entity.id
_entity.type
_entity.pdbx_description
1 polymer ?
#
loop_
_entity_poly.entity_id
_entity_poly.type
_entity_poly.pdbx_seq_one_letter_code
_entity_poly.pdbx_strand_id
1 'polypeptide(L)'
;MGFRNLCRSSPWRWTSLRFEYLELPGTGAAMVRAWLRRPGALRLESPDGKLLYSTTGINDSKDEFYVSSTRRSWLLPPHLVTPVYDSAGLVQRRPEAAYGEPSFGNGRLAAALDPVELAGNAPVPLEFPESNPVSFPEPREVDHEGRPALEAIVTRGRTYRPLDPDQPLAHPGRTLILMDIQTGVCVASRSLDGDSAGKGHWLKILGVDEYMLDDLFLAESMNLTDVRRHIPWDIGPAA
;
A
#
# COMPACT_ATOMS: atom_id res chain seq x y z
N MET A 1 -2.56 -21.00 8.08
CA MET A 1 -2.74 -19.52 8.20
C MET A 1 -3.77 -19.06 7.17
N GLY A 2 -4.71 -18.18 7.51
CA GLY A 2 -5.80 -17.81 6.58
C GLY A 2 -5.41 -16.73 5.57
N PHE A 3 -5.19 -17.10 4.30
CA PHE A 3 -4.81 -16.16 3.21
C PHE A 3 -5.70 -14.91 3.13
N ARG A 4 -7.02 -15.08 3.21
CA ARG A 4 -7.97 -13.95 3.18
C ARG A 4 -7.84 -13.03 4.39
N ASN A 5 -7.65 -13.61 5.58
CA ASN A 5 -7.50 -12.83 6.80
C ASN A 5 -6.17 -12.07 6.77
N LEU A 6 -5.11 -12.63 6.19
CA LEU A 6 -3.86 -11.91 5.95
C LEU A 6 -4.05 -10.72 5.01
N CYS A 7 -4.74 -10.91 3.87
CA CYS A 7 -5.07 -9.81 2.95
C CYS A 7 -5.87 -8.70 3.66
N ARG A 8 -6.78 -9.08 4.57
CA ARG A 8 -7.55 -8.12 5.37
C ARG A 8 -6.72 -7.40 6.42
N SER A 9 -5.56 -7.91 6.82
CA SER A 9 -4.85 -7.41 8.00
C SER A 9 -3.87 -6.27 7.72
N SER A 10 -3.45 -6.04 6.47
CA SER A 10 -2.38 -5.08 6.14
C SER A 10 -2.51 -3.70 6.82
N PRO A 11 -3.71 -3.08 6.89
CA PRO A 11 -3.87 -1.76 7.52
C PRO A 11 -3.49 -1.68 9.01
N TRP A 12 -3.41 -2.82 9.72
CA TRP A 12 -3.14 -2.90 11.16
C TRP A 12 -1.79 -3.53 11.50
N ARG A 13 -1.03 -4.00 10.50
CA ARG A 13 0.20 -4.76 10.73
C ARG A 13 1.48 -3.92 10.62
N TRP A 14 1.36 -2.69 10.17
CA TRP A 14 2.46 -1.77 9.98
C TRP A 14 1.94 -0.33 9.84
N THR A 15 2.81 0.62 10.15
CA THR A 15 2.59 2.07 10.11
C THR A 15 3.54 2.77 9.15
N SER A 16 4.76 2.25 8.97
CA SER A 16 5.69 2.69 7.94
C SER A 16 6.33 1.52 7.19
N LEU A 17 6.66 1.75 5.91
CA LEU A 17 7.35 0.79 5.06
C LEU A 17 8.40 1.49 4.21
N ARG A 18 9.56 0.86 4.09
CA ARG A 18 10.58 1.18 3.09
C ARG A 18 10.71 0.00 2.16
N PHE A 19 10.57 0.20 0.85
CA PHE A 19 10.54 -0.90 -0.11
C PHE A 19 11.05 -0.49 -1.50
N GLU A 20 11.42 -1.50 -2.29
CA GLU A 20 11.62 -1.36 -3.73
C GLU A 20 10.39 -1.89 -4.45
N TYR A 21 9.98 -1.24 -5.54
CA TYR A 21 8.80 -1.59 -6.32
C TYR A 21 9.10 -1.55 -7.82
N LEU A 22 8.60 -2.54 -8.55
CA LEU A 22 8.73 -2.66 -9.99
C LEU A 22 7.41 -3.16 -10.60
N GLU A 23 6.88 -2.41 -11.57
CA GLU A 23 5.77 -2.90 -12.40
C GLU A 23 6.27 -3.90 -13.45
N LEU A 24 5.46 -4.92 -13.72
CA LEU A 24 5.77 -5.95 -14.71
C LEU A 24 4.81 -5.87 -15.91
N PRO A 25 5.30 -6.08 -17.15
CA PRO A 25 6.72 -6.23 -17.50
C PRO A 25 7.48 -4.90 -17.36
N GLY A 26 8.64 -4.94 -16.72
CA GLY A 26 9.49 -3.77 -16.49
C GLY A 26 10.93 -4.20 -16.28
N THR A 27 11.87 -3.27 -16.47
CA THR A 27 13.29 -3.50 -16.22
C THR A 27 13.70 -2.89 -14.89
N GLY A 28 14.84 -3.30 -14.32
CA GLY A 28 15.34 -2.72 -13.07
C GLY A 28 15.56 -1.20 -13.12
N ALA A 29 15.70 -0.60 -14.30
CA ALA A 29 15.78 0.85 -14.46
C ALA A 29 14.45 1.56 -14.16
N ALA A 30 13.31 0.86 -14.28
CA ALA A 30 11.97 1.35 -13.93
C ALA A 30 11.61 1.09 -12.45
N MET A 31 12.49 0.44 -11.69
CA MET A 31 12.28 0.20 -10.28
C MET A 31 12.29 1.52 -9.52
N VAL A 32 11.44 1.64 -8.50
CA VAL A 32 11.42 2.80 -7.60
C VAL A 32 11.70 2.36 -6.17
N ARG A 33 12.36 3.23 -5.41
CA ARG A 33 12.52 3.12 -3.97
C ARG A 33 11.46 3.97 -3.30
N ALA A 34 10.76 3.39 -2.35
CA ALA A 34 9.64 4.00 -1.69
C ALA A 34 9.85 4.06 -0.18
N TRP A 35 9.46 5.20 0.39
CA TRP A 35 9.24 5.39 1.81
C TRP A 35 7.79 5.78 1.98
N LEU A 36 7.09 5.05 2.83
CA LEU A 36 5.68 5.26 3.08
C LEU A 36 5.46 5.29 4.59
N ARG A 37 4.70 6.27 5.05
CA ARG A 37 4.26 6.37 6.44
C ARG A 37 2.79 6.75 6.48
N ARG A 38 2.01 5.96 7.20
CA ARG A 38 0.58 6.21 7.39
C ARG A 38 0.37 7.32 8.45
N PRO A 39 -0.64 8.19 8.29
CA PRO A 39 -1.52 8.29 7.12
C PRO A 39 -0.88 9.08 5.96
N GLY A 40 -0.85 8.49 4.77
CA GLY A 40 -0.74 9.21 3.50
C GLY A 40 0.62 9.81 3.08
N ALA A 41 1.68 9.71 3.88
CA ALA A 41 3.00 10.21 3.48
C ALA A 41 3.70 9.18 2.58
N LEU A 42 4.15 9.62 1.39
CA LEU A 42 4.80 8.78 0.40
C LEU A 42 5.91 9.57 -0.29
N ARG A 43 7.11 9.01 -0.31
CA ARG A 43 8.25 9.47 -1.11
C ARG A 43 8.69 8.36 -2.04
N LEU A 44 8.94 8.70 -3.29
CA LEU A 44 9.45 7.81 -4.32
C LEU A 44 10.69 8.40 -4.97
N GLU A 45 11.71 7.56 -5.06
CA GLU A 45 12.94 7.85 -5.76
C GLU A 45 13.22 6.81 -6.82
N SER A 46 13.92 7.22 -7.87
CA SER A 46 14.53 6.28 -8.80
C SER A 46 15.71 5.53 -8.14
N PRO A 47 16.25 4.46 -8.75
CA PRO A 47 17.36 3.70 -8.18
C PRO A 47 18.63 4.54 -8.01
N ASP A 48 18.81 5.56 -8.85
CA ASP A 48 19.88 6.56 -8.83
C ASP A 48 19.65 7.70 -7.81
N GLY A 49 18.54 7.67 -7.06
CA GLY A 49 18.25 8.62 -5.98
C GLY A 49 17.58 9.92 -6.44
N LYS A 50 17.09 9.98 -7.68
CA LYS A 50 16.32 11.12 -8.17
C LYS A 50 14.90 11.06 -7.60
N LEU A 51 14.45 12.14 -6.97
CA LEU A 51 13.07 12.25 -6.49
C LEU A 51 12.09 12.21 -7.67
N LEU A 52 11.15 11.27 -7.62
CA LEU A 52 10.09 11.08 -8.62
C LEU A 52 8.75 11.62 -8.11
N TYR A 53 8.45 11.45 -6.82
CA TYR A 53 7.20 11.87 -6.20
C TYR A 53 7.38 12.03 -4.69
N SER A 54 6.69 13.01 -4.09
CA SER A 54 6.67 13.19 -2.64
C SER A 54 5.35 13.80 -2.17
N THR A 55 4.78 13.28 -1.08
CA THR A 55 3.66 13.86 -0.35
C THR A 55 3.87 13.67 1.15
N THR A 56 3.54 14.69 1.93
CA THR A 56 3.79 14.74 3.38
C THR A 56 2.69 14.09 4.22
N GLY A 57 1.56 13.70 3.63
CA GLY A 57 0.40 13.13 4.34
C GLY A 57 -0.31 14.12 5.29
N ILE A 58 0.20 15.34 5.46
CA ILE A 58 -0.27 16.30 6.48
C ILE A 58 -1.23 17.36 5.90
N ASN A 59 -1.28 17.59 4.58
CA ASN A 59 -2.01 18.73 4.02
C ASN A 59 -2.35 18.60 2.53
N ASP A 60 -3.14 17.60 2.12
CA ASP A 60 -4.11 17.90 1.06
C ASP A 60 -5.28 18.63 1.73
N SER A 61 -5.09 19.94 1.80
CA SER A 61 -6.09 21.00 1.92
C SER A 61 -7.33 20.71 2.77
N LYS A 62 -7.24 21.21 4.01
CA LYS A 62 -8.42 21.69 4.75
C LYS A 62 -9.24 22.77 3.99
N ASP A 63 -8.80 23.23 2.82
CA ASP A 63 -9.57 24.14 1.96
C ASP A 63 -10.74 23.46 1.22
N GLU A 64 -10.83 22.12 1.17
CA GLU A 64 -12.03 21.43 0.67
C GLU A 64 -13.14 21.26 1.73
N PHE A 65 -12.92 21.68 2.98
CA PHE A 65 -13.93 21.55 4.05
C PHE A 65 -15.21 22.36 3.82
N TYR A 66 -15.26 23.24 2.82
CA TYR A 66 -16.45 24.04 2.53
C TYR A 66 -17.28 23.58 1.32
N VAL A 67 -16.87 22.56 0.56
CA VAL A 67 -17.65 22.09 -0.59
C VAL A 67 -17.77 20.56 -0.58
N SER A 68 -18.92 20.10 -0.05
CA SER A 68 -19.41 18.72 0.04
C SER A 68 -19.09 17.98 1.36
N SER A 69 -20.02 18.14 2.32
CA SER A 69 -20.15 17.27 3.49
C SER A 69 -20.52 15.84 3.07
N THR A 70 -19.55 15.07 2.57
CA THR A 70 -19.69 13.62 2.43
C THR A 70 -19.27 12.95 3.75
N ARG A 71 -19.92 11.83 4.11
CA ARG A 71 -19.67 11.07 5.35
C ARG A 71 -18.21 10.63 5.57
N ARG A 72 -17.35 10.73 4.55
CA ARG A 72 -15.93 10.33 4.60
C ARG A 72 -15.06 11.19 5.53
N SER A 73 -15.47 12.44 5.81
CA SER A 73 -14.71 13.38 6.67
C SER A 73 -14.63 12.98 8.15
N TRP A 74 -15.46 12.05 8.62
CA TRP A 74 -15.51 11.61 10.03
C TRP A 74 -14.94 10.21 10.27
N LEU A 75 -14.53 9.50 9.20
CA LEU A 75 -13.98 8.16 9.35
C LEU A 75 -12.55 8.24 9.89
N LEU A 76 -12.29 7.45 10.93
CA LEU A 76 -10.95 7.33 11.50
C LEU A 76 -10.04 6.50 10.58
N PRO A 77 -8.72 6.79 10.52
CA PRO A 77 -7.75 5.90 9.92
C PRO A 77 -7.84 4.46 10.49
N PRO A 78 -7.59 3.42 9.69
CA PRO A 78 -7.77 2.03 10.11
C PRO A 78 -7.03 1.67 11.40
N HIS A 79 -5.79 2.15 11.58
CA HIS A 79 -4.97 1.88 12.77
C HIS A 79 -5.54 2.45 14.08
N LEU A 80 -6.52 3.36 14.01
CA LEU A 80 -7.23 3.91 15.16
C LEU A 80 -8.57 3.21 15.44
N VAL A 81 -8.95 2.21 14.65
CA VAL A 81 -10.20 1.44 14.81
C VAL A 81 -9.87 -0.04 14.99
N THR A 82 -10.53 -0.70 15.94
CA THR A 82 -10.29 -2.12 16.23
C THR A 82 -11.11 -3.03 15.31
N PRO A 83 -10.48 -3.93 14.52
CA PRO A 83 -11.18 -4.91 13.70
C PRO A 83 -11.54 -6.16 14.50
N VAL A 84 -12.30 -7.07 13.89
CA VAL A 84 -12.54 -8.41 14.46
C VAL A 84 -11.40 -9.32 14.03
N TYR A 85 -10.70 -9.89 15.02
CA TYR A 85 -9.60 -10.85 14.79
C TYR A 85 -10.09 -12.30 14.87
N ASP A 86 -9.40 -13.18 14.15
CA ASP A 86 -9.51 -14.63 14.32
C ASP A 86 -8.60 -15.15 15.46
N SER A 87 -8.62 -16.46 15.70
CA SER A 87 -7.77 -17.08 16.72
C SER A 87 -6.27 -17.01 16.43
N ALA A 88 -5.87 -16.66 15.21
CA ALA A 88 -4.48 -16.47 14.80
C ALA A 88 -4.06 -14.99 14.84
N GLY A 89 -4.91 -14.08 15.34
CA GLY A 89 -4.64 -12.65 15.39
C GLY A 89 -4.69 -11.95 14.03
N LEU A 90 -5.30 -12.57 13.01
CA LEU A 90 -5.52 -11.96 11.71
C LEU A 90 -6.93 -11.38 11.62
N VAL A 91 -7.08 -10.31 10.84
CA VAL A 91 -8.36 -9.62 10.66
C VAL A 91 -9.34 -10.51 9.91
N GLN A 92 -10.40 -10.92 10.61
CA GLN A 92 -11.53 -11.62 10.04
C GLN A 92 -12.50 -10.62 9.37
N ARG A 93 -12.84 -9.52 10.05
CA ARG A 93 -13.77 -8.49 9.56
C ARG A 93 -13.20 -7.09 9.77
N ARG A 94 -13.21 -6.29 8.71
CA ARG A 94 -12.83 -4.88 8.70
C ARG A 94 -14.00 -3.99 9.19
N PRO A 95 -13.74 -3.02 10.09
CA PRO A 95 -14.72 -2.00 10.47
C PRO A 95 -14.90 -0.97 9.34
N GLU A 96 -15.82 -0.03 9.53
CA GLU A 96 -15.87 1.17 8.67
C GLU A 96 -14.75 2.13 9.10
N ALA A 97 -13.84 2.46 8.17
CA ALA A 97 -12.68 3.31 8.41
C ALA A 97 -12.28 4.04 7.12
N ALA A 98 -11.42 5.05 7.24
CA ALA A 98 -10.85 5.78 6.12
C ALA A 98 -9.74 4.95 5.44
N TYR A 99 -10.14 3.91 4.70
CA TYR A 99 -9.21 3.11 3.88
C TYR A 99 -8.74 3.90 2.67
N GLY A 100 -7.51 3.62 2.25
CA GLY A 100 -6.87 4.26 1.12
C GLY A 100 -5.37 4.35 1.38
N GLU A 101 -4.59 3.81 0.45
CA GLU A 101 -3.14 3.93 0.47
C GLU A 101 -2.70 4.97 -0.57
N PRO A 102 -1.62 5.72 -0.32
CA PRO A 102 -1.09 6.62 -1.33
C PRO A 102 -0.68 5.81 -2.57
N SER A 103 -1.17 6.24 -3.74
CA SER A 103 -0.85 5.65 -5.03
C SER A 103 0.16 6.51 -5.78
N PHE A 104 0.94 5.91 -6.67
CA PHE A 104 1.77 6.62 -7.64
C PHE A 104 1.58 6.01 -9.03
N GLY A 105 1.31 6.87 -10.01
CA GLY A 105 0.99 6.45 -11.38
C GLY A 105 -0.41 5.84 -11.49
N ASN A 106 -0.61 4.65 -10.93
CA ASN A 106 -1.87 3.91 -10.95
C ASN A 106 -2.23 3.33 -9.55
N GLY A 107 -3.42 2.74 -9.43
CA GLY A 107 -3.91 2.19 -8.17
C GLY A 107 -3.32 0.83 -7.77
N ARG A 108 -2.44 0.20 -8.58
CA ARG A 108 -1.86 -1.12 -8.24
C ARG A 108 -0.99 -1.07 -7.01
N LEU A 109 -0.18 -0.03 -6.85
CA LEU A 109 0.64 0.11 -5.64
C LEU A 109 -0.23 0.18 -4.39
N ALA A 110 -1.30 0.99 -4.43
CA ALA A 110 -2.26 1.09 -3.34
C ALA A 110 -2.96 -0.26 -3.07
N ALA A 111 -3.36 -0.98 -4.12
CA ALA A 111 -3.92 -2.32 -4.00
C ALA A 111 -2.91 -3.31 -3.41
N ALA A 112 -1.63 -3.22 -3.76
CA ALA A 112 -0.59 -4.10 -3.24
C ALA A 112 -0.35 -3.86 -1.73
N LEU A 113 -0.38 -2.59 -1.31
CA LEU A 113 -0.25 -2.19 0.09
C LEU A 113 -1.48 -2.55 0.92
N ASP A 114 -2.68 -2.50 0.34
CA ASP A 114 -3.93 -2.95 0.95
C ASP A 114 -4.71 -3.95 0.05
N PRO A 115 -4.33 -5.24 0.04
CA PRO A 115 -4.81 -6.24 -0.93
C PRO A 115 -6.19 -6.81 -0.59
N VAL A 116 -7.08 -5.96 -0.05
CA VAL A 116 -8.43 -6.34 0.36
C VAL A 116 -9.28 -6.82 -0.81
N GLU A 117 -9.00 -6.40 -2.05
CA GLU A 117 -9.72 -6.86 -3.24
C GLU A 117 -9.63 -8.39 -3.44
N LEU A 118 -8.61 -9.07 -2.88
CA LEU A 118 -8.47 -10.53 -2.91
C LEU A 118 -9.33 -11.24 -1.85
N ALA A 119 -9.85 -10.52 -0.85
CA ALA A 119 -10.51 -11.12 0.32
C ALA A 119 -11.90 -10.56 0.62
N GLY A 120 -12.19 -9.32 0.21
CA GLY A 120 -13.32 -8.54 0.68
C GLY A 120 -13.16 -8.11 2.15
N ASN A 121 -14.06 -7.25 2.63
CA ASN A 121 -14.00 -6.69 3.99
C ASN A 121 -14.37 -7.69 5.09
N ALA A 122 -15.08 -8.78 4.76
CA ALA A 122 -15.57 -9.77 5.71
C ALA A 122 -15.64 -11.16 5.06
N PRO A 123 -15.75 -12.24 5.85
CA PRO A 123 -16.03 -13.57 5.32
C PRO A 123 -17.40 -13.60 4.64
N VAL A 124 -17.49 -14.34 3.54
CA VAL A 124 -18.77 -14.62 2.88
C VAL A 124 -19.50 -15.76 3.61
N PRO A 125 -20.84 -15.86 3.49
CA PRO A 125 -21.59 -17.00 4.03
C PRO A 125 -21.07 -18.33 3.46
N LEU A 126 -21.09 -19.38 4.28
CA LEU A 126 -20.59 -20.71 3.89
C LEU A 126 -21.46 -21.36 2.81
N GLU A 127 -22.73 -20.96 2.73
CA GLU A 127 -23.71 -21.40 1.74
C GLU A 127 -23.41 -20.85 0.34
N PHE A 128 -22.65 -19.75 0.26
CA PHE A 128 -22.36 -19.04 -0.99
C PHE A 128 -20.85 -18.77 -1.17
N PRO A 129 -19.99 -19.80 -1.18
CA PRO A 129 -18.55 -19.64 -1.27
C PRO A 129 -18.11 -18.98 -2.59
N GLU A 130 -18.91 -19.05 -3.65
CA GLU A 130 -18.70 -18.36 -4.93
C GLU A 130 -18.84 -16.84 -4.83
N SER A 131 -19.33 -16.32 -3.70
CA SER A 131 -19.34 -14.90 -3.39
C SER A 131 -17.97 -14.36 -3.01
N ASN A 132 -16.97 -15.24 -2.81
CA ASN A 132 -15.60 -14.81 -2.58
C ASN A 132 -15.02 -14.08 -3.81
N PRO A 133 -14.26 -12.99 -3.64
CA PRO A 133 -13.68 -12.25 -4.76
C PRO A 133 -12.75 -13.07 -5.64
N VAL A 134 -12.02 -14.03 -5.06
CA VAL A 134 -11.15 -14.94 -5.82
C VAL A 134 -11.26 -16.35 -5.27
N SER A 135 -11.05 -17.37 -6.11
CA SER A 135 -10.79 -18.75 -5.69
C SER A 135 -9.29 -19.03 -5.73
N PHE A 136 -8.82 -19.91 -4.84
CA PHE A 136 -7.42 -20.35 -4.80
C PHE A 136 -7.36 -21.75 -4.17
N PRO A 137 -6.40 -22.61 -4.58
CA PRO A 137 -6.06 -23.83 -3.86
C PRO A 137 -5.39 -23.49 -2.52
N GLU A 138 -4.97 -24.48 -1.74
CA GLU A 138 -4.25 -24.21 -0.48
C GLU A 138 -2.99 -23.36 -0.71
N PRO A 139 -2.81 -22.24 0.01
CA PRO A 139 -1.64 -21.39 -0.12
C PRO A 139 -0.41 -22.06 0.48
N ARG A 140 0.76 -21.77 -0.09
CA ARG A 140 2.04 -22.35 0.32
C ARG A 140 2.95 -21.29 0.90
N GLU A 141 3.66 -21.60 1.98
CA GLU A 141 4.70 -20.73 2.49
C GLU A 141 5.96 -20.81 1.61
N VAL A 142 6.51 -19.65 1.27
CA VAL A 142 7.70 -19.47 0.45
C VAL A 142 8.58 -18.37 1.03
N ASP A 143 9.84 -18.31 0.60
CA ASP A 143 10.68 -17.13 0.83
C ASP A 143 10.52 -16.16 -0.34
N HIS A 144 10.35 -14.88 -0.03
CA HIS A 144 10.40 -13.79 -0.99
C HIS A 144 11.39 -12.73 -0.50
N GLU A 145 12.53 -12.64 -1.16
CA GLU A 145 13.58 -11.66 -0.85
C GLU A 145 14.08 -11.73 0.61
N GLY A 146 14.17 -12.95 1.17
CA GLY A 146 14.61 -13.17 2.55
C GLY A 146 13.51 -12.98 3.61
N ARG A 147 12.24 -12.92 3.18
CA ARG A 147 11.08 -12.76 4.06
C ARG A 147 10.04 -13.86 3.82
N PRO A 148 9.44 -14.43 4.88
CA PRO A 148 8.35 -15.39 4.73
C PRO A 148 7.12 -14.79 4.03
N ALA A 149 6.65 -15.46 2.98
CA ALA A 149 5.47 -15.06 2.23
C ALA A 149 4.52 -16.26 1.98
N LEU A 150 3.23 -15.97 1.81
CA LEU A 150 2.23 -16.93 1.35
C LEU A 150 2.01 -16.77 -0.15
N GLU A 151 2.31 -17.82 -0.89
CA GLU A 151 2.06 -17.97 -2.32
C GLU A 151 0.68 -18.60 -2.57
N ALA A 152 -0.10 -18.01 -3.46
CA ALA A 152 -1.35 -18.58 -3.94
C ALA A 152 -1.55 -18.30 -5.44
N ILE A 153 -2.04 -19.28 -6.18
CA ILE A 153 -2.56 -19.05 -7.54
C ILE A 153 -4.04 -18.74 -7.42
N VAL A 154 -4.42 -17.50 -7.74
CA VAL A 154 -5.79 -17.02 -7.62
C VAL A 154 -6.48 -16.98 -8.99
N THR A 155 -7.80 -17.17 -8.99
CA THR A 155 -8.68 -16.90 -10.14
C THR A 155 -9.82 -16.00 -9.70
N ARG A 156 -10.14 -14.99 -10.49
CA ARG A 156 -11.21 -14.04 -10.18
C ARG A 156 -12.57 -14.72 -10.10
N GLY A 157 -13.30 -14.45 -9.03
CA GLY A 157 -14.73 -14.74 -8.90
C GLY A 157 -15.59 -13.60 -9.46
N ARG A 158 -16.90 -13.82 -9.49
CA ARG A 158 -17.88 -12.84 -10.00
C ARG A 158 -17.99 -11.56 -9.16
N THR A 159 -17.58 -11.63 -7.89
CA THR A 159 -17.62 -10.51 -6.94
C THR A 159 -16.30 -9.75 -6.85
N TYR A 160 -15.27 -10.16 -7.62
CA TYR A 160 -14.00 -9.44 -7.68
C TYR A 160 -14.23 -8.00 -8.14
N ARG A 161 -13.82 -7.06 -7.30
CA ARG A 161 -13.84 -5.63 -7.62
C ARG A 161 -12.44 -5.10 -7.36
N PRO A 162 -11.64 -4.84 -8.40
CA PRO A 162 -10.32 -4.27 -8.21
C PRO A 162 -10.43 -2.83 -7.74
N LEU A 163 -9.43 -2.36 -6.99
CA LEU A 163 -9.28 -0.96 -6.63
C LEU A 163 -9.08 -0.09 -7.88
N ASP A 164 -8.28 -0.61 -8.83
CA ASP A 164 -8.04 -0.02 -10.14
C ASP A 164 -8.38 -1.06 -11.23
N PRO A 165 -9.47 -0.87 -12.01
CA PRO A 165 -9.87 -1.79 -13.07
C PRO A 165 -8.83 -2.02 -14.16
N ASP A 166 -7.98 -1.03 -14.44
CA ASP A 166 -6.97 -1.10 -15.49
C ASP A 166 -5.72 -1.84 -14.99
N GLN A 167 -5.44 -1.75 -13.68
CA GLN A 167 -4.26 -2.36 -13.06
C GLN A 167 -4.57 -3.26 -11.83
N PRO A 168 -5.43 -4.28 -11.99
CA PRO A 168 -5.90 -5.15 -10.91
C PRO A 168 -4.79 -6.08 -10.37
N LEU A 169 -4.86 -6.52 -9.10
CA LEU A 169 -3.90 -7.49 -8.56
C LEU A 169 -4.09 -8.88 -9.17
N ALA A 170 -5.32 -9.39 -9.20
CA ALA A 170 -5.63 -10.63 -9.90
C ALA A 170 -5.98 -10.25 -11.33
N HIS A 171 -5.33 -10.77 -12.36
CA HIS A 171 -5.65 -10.59 -13.78
C HIS A 171 -6.75 -11.58 -14.27
N PRO A 172 -7.36 -11.39 -15.45
CA PRO A 172 -8.24 -12.41 -16.04
C PRO A 172 -7.49 -13.74 -16.21
N GLY A 173 -8.12 -14.86 -15.85
CA GLY A 173 -7.46 -16.16 -15.77
C GLY A 173 -6.77 -16.38 -14.42
N ARG A 174 -5.65 -17.12 -14.41
CA ARG A 174 -4.87 -17.40 -13.21
C ARG A 174 -3.80 -16.34 -12.99
N THR A 175 -3.62 -15.97 -11.74
CA THR A 175 -2.59 -15.03 -11.30
C THR A 175 -1.85 -15.59 -10.09
N LEU A 176 -0.53 -15.57 -10.13
CA LEU A 176 0.30 -15.88 -8.97
C LEU A 176 0.34 -14.65 -8.05
N ILE A 177 0.04 -14.84 -6.78
CA ILE A 177 0.08 -13.80 -5.74
C ILE A 177 0.98 -14.26 -4.61
N LEU A 178 1.87 -13.37 -4.16
CA LEU A 178 2.65 -13.55 -2.94
C LEU A 178 2.28 -12.47 -1.92
N MET A 179 2.05 -12.90 -0.69
CA MET A 179 1.67 -12.07 0.45
C MET A 179 2.74 -12.15 1.53
N ASP A 180 3.38 -11.04 1.91
CA ASP A 180 4.30 -11.05 3.06
C ASP A 180 3.54 -11.38 4.35
N ILE A 181 3.99 -12.40 5.06
CA ILE A 181 3.30 -12.94 6.24
C ILE A 181 3.29 -11.94 7.39
N GLN A 182 4.37 -11.16 7.53
CA GLN A 182 4.52 -10.22 8.64
C GLN A 182 3.64 -8.98 8.46
N THR A 183 3.50 -8.46 7.24
CA THR A 183 2.87 -7.17 6.95
C THR A 183 1.49 -7.31 6.30
N GLY A 184 1.22 -8.42 5.62
CA GLY A 184 0.01 -8.60 4.81
C GLY A 184 0.02 -7.83 3.49
N VAL A 185 1.17 -7.28 3.08
CA VAL A 185 1.37 -6.61 1.78
C VAL A 185 1.47 -7.65 0.67
N CYS A 186 0.86 -7.39 -0.49
CA CYS A 186 1.03 -8.19 -1.68
C CYS A 186 2.39 -7.84 -2.32
N VAL A 187 3.39 -8.66 -2.06
CA VAL A 187 4.77 -8.43 -2.48
C VAL A 187 5.06 -8.86 -3.92
N ALA A 188 4.20 -9.69 -4.51
CA ALA A 188 4.25 -9.94 -5.94
C ALA A 188 2.87 -10.30 -6.50
N SER A 189 2.61 -9.84 -7.72
CA SER A 189 1.55 -10.35 -8.58
C SER A 189 2.14 -10.68 -9.94
N ARG A 190 1.70 -11.78 -10.55
CA ARG A 190 2.04 -12.14 -11.93
C ARG A 190 0.93 -12.91 -12.60
N SER A 191 0.32 -12.32 -13.63
CA SER A 191 -0.63 -13.00 -14.51
C SER A 191 0.06 -14.16 -15.21
N LEU A 192 -0.59 -15.32 -15.23
CA LEU A 192 -0.05 -16.54 -15.84
C LEU A 192 -0.67 -16.85 -17.20
N ASP A 193 -1.87 -16.32 -17.46
CA ASP A 193 -2.67 -16.67 -18.63
C ASP A 193 -2.99 -15.43 -19.49
N GLY A 194 -3.37 -15.69 -20.74
CA GLY A 194 -3.94 -14.71 -21.68
C GLY A 194 -3.03 -13.56 -22.07
N ASP A 195 -3.63 -12.48 -22.58
CA ASP A 195 -2.91 -11.28 -23.06
C ASP A 195 -2.26 -10.47 -21.93
N SER A 196 -2.63 -10.76 -20.68
CA SER A 196 -1.99 -10.19 -19.49
C SER A 196 -0.81 -11.01 -18.99
N ALA A 197 -0.50 -12.17 -19.57
CA ALA A 197 0.60 -13.02 -19.09
C ALA A 197 1.91 -12.24 -18.88
N GLY A 198 2.52 -12.41 -17.71
CA GLY A 198 3.71 -11.68 -17.29
C GLY A 198 3.46 -10.28 -16.70
N LYS A 199 2.26 -9.71 -16.83
CA LYS A 199 1.89 -8.45 -16.16
C LYS A 199 1.71 -8.65 -14.66
N GLY A 200 2.03 -7.61 -13.90
CA GLY A 200 1.86 -7.61 -12.44
C GLY A 200 2.81 -6.63 -11.76
N HIS A 201 3.38 -7.04 -10.64
CA HIS A 201 4.40 -6.26 -9.93
C HIS A 201 5.29 -7.16 -9.08
N TRP A 202 6.45 -6.62 -8.71
CA TRP A 202 7.34 -7.15 -7.71
C TRP A 202 7.64 -6.04 -6.69
N LEU A 203 7.65 -6.39 -5.42
CA LEU A 203 7.93 -5.48 -4.31
C LEU A 203 8.84 -6.19 -3.31
N LYS A 204 9.92 -5.50 -2.91
CA LYS A 204 10.84 -5.98 -1.88
C LYS A 204 10.79 -5.06 -0.68
N ILE A 205 10.35 -5.59 0.46
CA ILE A 205 10.32 -4.85 1.74
C ILE A 205 11.75 -4.78 2.29
N LEU A 206 12.23 -3.56 2.52
CA LEU A 206 13.56 -3.27 3.07
C LEU A 206 13.51 -2.87 4.55
N GLY A 207 12.38 -2.37 5.03
CA GLY A 207 12.17 -1.92 6.40
C GLY A 207 10.69 -1.81 6.74
N VAL A 208 10.33 -2.14 7.99
CA VAL A 208 8.95 -2.11 8.53
C VAL A 208 8.97 -1.36 9.85
N ASP A 209 8.04 -0.44 10.04
CA ASP A 209 7.89 0.37 11.25
C ASP A 209 9.19 1.10 11.65
N GLU A 210 9.98 1.47 10.64
CA GLU A 210 11.14 2.33 10.83
C GLU A 210 10.70 3.75 11.19
N TYR A 211 11.45 4.40 12.08
CA TYR A 211 11.24 5.80 12.40
C TYR A 211 11.62 6.68 11.20
N MET A 212 10.63 7.34 10.60
CA MET A 212 10.80 8.22 9.44
C MET A 212 10.45 9.66 9.84
N LEU A 213 11.42 10.57 9.71
CA LEU A 213 11.26 12.00 9.99
C LEU A 213 10.33 12.66 8.95
N ASP A 214 9.64 13.73 9.34
CA ASP A 214 8.75 14.48 8.45
C ASP A 214 9.50 15.07 7.24
N ASP A 215 10.72 15.54 7.46
CA ASP A 215 11.59 16.10 6.42
C ASP A 215 11.90 15.11 5.30
N LEU A 216 11.81 13.80 5.58
CA LEU A 216 11.96 12.78 4.57
C LEU A 216 10.90 12.91 3.47
N PHE A 217 9.70 13.39 3.78
CA PHE A 217 8.58 13.46 2.85
C PHE A 217 8.42 14.83 2.18
N LEU A 218 9.29 15.79 2.51
CA LEU A 218 9.35 17.08 1.84
C LEU A 218 10.04 16.95 0.48
N ALA A 219 9.48 17.59 -0.55
CA ALA A 219 10.04 17.57 -1.91
C ALA A 219 11.39 18.32 -2.00
N GLU A 220 11.53 19.38 -1.21
CA GLU A 220 12.81 20.03 -0.93
C GLU A 220 13.20 19.66 0.50
N SER A 221 14.38 19.05 0.69
CA SER A 221 14.92 19.06 2.04
C SER A 221 15.16 20.53 2.36
N MET A 222 14.51 21.04 3.40
CA MET A 222 15.01 22.24 4.05
C MET A 222 16.41 21.84 4.51
N ASN A 223 17.43 22.21 3.72
CA ASN A 223 18.76 22.36 4.25
C ASN A 223 18.56 23.23 5.47
N LEU A 224 18.58 22.60 6.65
CA LEU A 224 18.73 23.24 7.93
C LEU A 224 19.81 24.28 7.68
N THR A 225 19.37 25.52 7.53
CA THR A 225 20.26 26.59 7.11
C THR A 225 21.37 26.54 8.13
N ASP A 226 22.59 26.27 7.67
CA ASP A 226 23.75 26.19 8.55
C ASP A 226 23.70 27.41 9.46
N VAL A 227 23.34 27.20 10.73
CA VAL A 227 23.02 28.29 11.68
C VAL A 227 24.26 29.14 11.97
N ARG A 228 25.43 28.75 11.42
CA ARG A 228 26.67 29.52 11.40
C ARG A 228 26.68 30.64 10.36
N ARG A 229 25.80 30.63 9.36
CA ARG A 229 25.60 31.79 8.49
C ARG A 229 24.57 32.70 9.11
N HIS A 230 25.07 33.65 9.90
CA HIS A 230 24.33 34.82 10.37
C HIS A 230 23.51 35.40 9.21
N ILE A 231 22.18 35.42 9.35
CA ILE A 231 21.31 36.23 8.49
C ILE A 231 21.52 37.67 8.97
N PRO A 232 22.13 38.57 8.17
CA PRO A 232 22.26 39.96 8.58
C PRO A 232 20.87 40.57 8.58
N TRP A 233 20.44 41.06 9.76
CA TRP A 233 19.23 41.85 9.89
C TRP A 233 19.59 43.28 9.48
N ASP A 234 19.25 43.68 8.25
CA ASP A 234 19.36 45.07 7.85
C ASP A 234 18.28 45.87 8.59
N ILE A 235 18.67 46.44 9.73
CA ILE A 235 17.92 47.51 10.36
C ILE A 235 18.14 48.73 9.48
N GLY A 236 17.17 49.03 8.62
CA GLY A 236 17.15 50.27 7.83
C GLY A 236 17.33 51.49 8.74
N PRO A 237 17.89 52.60 8.21
CA PRO A 237 18.29 53.73 9.03
C PRO A 237 17.07 54.29 9.76
N ALA A 238 17.26 54.51 11.05
CA ALA A 238 16.28 54.99 12.00
C ALA A 238 15.43 56.16 11.47
N ALA A 239 14.13 56.11 11.79
CA ALA A 239 13.25 57.27 11.86
C ALA A 239 12.81 57.45 13.31
#